data_AF-A0A925WSS9-F1
#
_entry.id   AF-A0A925WSS9-F1
#
_cell.length_a   1.000
_cell.length_b   1.000
_cell.length_c   1.000
_cell.angle_alpha   90.00
_cell.angle_beta   90.00
_cell.angle_gamma   90.00
#
_symmetry.space_group_name_H-M   'P 1'
#
loop_
_entity.id
_entity.type
_entity.pdbx_description
1 polymer ?
#
loop_
_entity_poly.entity_id
_entity_poly.type
_entity_poly.pdbx_seq_one_letter_code
_entity_poly.pdbx_strand_id
1 'polypeptide(L)'
;PRSDYPAYYDRVRAACQAAGFVPRVSHREAQQNCAVLVAAGNGILLTPATFGRNPTPGMRYVPLESAESEGLQAEVWAAWPRVDAHSAAAETLRTIVRSLASTRGQEYP
;
A
#
# COMPACT_ATOMS: atom_id res chain seq x y z
N PRO A 1 -2.75 4.99 -13.44
CA PRO A 1 -3.61 3.86 -13.01
C PRO A 1 -3.13 2.48 -13.47
N ARG A 2 -2.62 2.30 -14.69
CA ARG A 2 -1.61 1.26 -15.00
C ARG A 2 -0.32 1.89 -15.51
N SER A 3 -0.43 3.00 -16.23
CA SER A 3 0.68 3.88 -16.64
C SER A 3 1.59 4.27 -15.46
N ASP A 4 0.99 4.67 -14.34
CA ASP A 4 1.73 5.24 -13.21
C ASP A 4 2.28 4.16 -12.26
N TYR A 5 1.54 3.05 -12.10
CA TYR A 5 1.86 1.97 -11.16
C TYR A 5 1.48 0.60 -11.75
N PRO A 6 2.14 0.12 -12.81
CA PRO A 6 1.72 -1.06 -13.56
C PRO A 6 1.73 -2.33 -12.69
N ALA A 7 2.78 -2.53 -11.91
CA ALA A 7 2.92 -3.72 -11.05
C ALA A 7 1.88 -3.76 -9.93
N TYR A 8 1.48 -2.60 -9.37
CA TYR A 8 0.42 -2.56 -8.36
C TYR A 8 -0.95 -2.87 -8.98
N TYR A 9 -1.25 -2.23 -10.11
CA TYR A 9 -2.50 -2.45 -10.83
C TYR A 9 -2.71 -3.91 -11.23
N ASP A 10 -1.67 -4.54 -11.75
CA ASP A 10 -1.72 -5.94 -12.21
C ASP A 10 -1.91 -6.91 -11.05
N ARG A 11 -1.22 -6.68 -9.93
CA ARG A 11 -1.41 -7.50 -8.72
C ARG A 11 -2.82 -7.40 -8.16
N VAL A 12 -3.38 -6.19 -8.08
CA VAL A 12 -4.77 -6.00 -7.63
C VAL A 12 -5.75 -6.70 -8.56
N ARG A 13 -5.60 -6.56 -9.89
CA ARG A 13 -6.48 -7.26 -10.84
C ARG A 13 -6.35 -8.77 -10.73
N ALA A 14 -5.14 -9.31 -10.62
CA ALA A 14 -4.90 -10.74 -10.49
C ALA A 14 -5.55 -11.28 -9.20
N ALA A 15 -5.43 -10.57 -8.08
CA ALA A 15 -6.06 -10.96 -6.81
C ALA A 15 -7.59 -10.99 -6.92
N CYS A 16 -8.21 -9.95 -7.52
CA CYS A 16 -9.65 -9.97 -7.76
C CYS A 16 -10.09 -11.15 -8.65
N GLN A 17 -9.33 -11.42 -9.72
CA GLN A 17 -9.62 -12.53 -10.63
C GLN A 17 -9.48 -13.89 -9.94
N ALA A 18 -8.46 -14.08 -9.11
CA ALA A 18 -8.27 -15.29 -8.31
C ALA A 18 -9.43 -15.50 -7.32
N ALA A 19 -9.99 -14.40 -6.78
CA ALA A 19 -11.20 -14.40 -5.98
C ALA A 19 -12.51 -14.55 -6.79
N GLY A 20 -12.43 -14.75 -8.11
CA GLY A 20 -13.58 -15.03 -8.96
C GLY A 20 -14.37 -13.80 -9.44
N PHE A 21 -13.82 -12.59 -9.33
CA PHE A 21 -14.49 -11.38 -9.79
C PHE A 21 -13.58 -10.42 -10.58
N VAL A 22 -14.21 -9.52 -11.34
CA VAL A 22 -13.51 -8.42 -12.03
C VAL A 22 -13.96 -7.09 -11.42
N PRO A 23 -13.05 -6.24 -10.91
CA PRO A 23 -13.45 -5.02 -10.24
C PRO A 23 -14.06 -4.03 -11.25
N ARG A 24 -15.22 -3.47 -10.90
CA ARG A 24 -15.84 -2.36 -11.64
C ARG A 24 -15.25 -1.05 -11.12
N VAL A 25 -14.49 -0.35 -11.96
CA VAL A 25 -13.83 0.91 -11.58
C VAL A 25 -14.72 2.08 -11.97
N SER A 26 -15.40 2.68 -10.99
CA SER A 26 -16.29 3.83 -11.19
C SER A 26 -15.55 5.17 -11.21
N HIS A 27 -14.50 5.30 -10.41
CA HIS A 27 -13.71 6.54 -10.28
C HIS A 27 -12.22 6.26 -10.40
N ARG A 28 -11.47 7.25 -10.89
CA ARG A 28 -10.04 7.11 -11.16
C ARG A 28 -9.34 8.43 -10.87
N GLU A 29 -8.82 8.54 -9.66
CA GLU A 29 -8.16 9.75 -9.17
C GLU A 29 -6.72 9.47 -8.73
N ALA A 30 -5.95 10.53 -8.51
CA ALA A 30 -4.66 10.42 -7.83
C ALA A 30 -4.86 9.83 -6.43
N GLN A 31 -3.94 8.95 -6.00
CA GLN A 31 -4.06 8.08 -4.81
C GLN A 31 -4.72 8.72 -3.58
N GLN A 32 -4.32 9.93 -3.22
CA GLN A 32 -4.77 10.63 -2.01
C GLN A 32 -6.27 11.00 -2.06
N ASN A 33 -6.83 11.22 -3.25
CA ASN A 33 -8.19 11.73 -3.42
C ASN A 33 -9.25 10.62 -3.40
N CYS A 34 -8.87 9.36 -3.63
CA CYS A 34 -9.82 8.23 -3.63
C CYS A 34 -10.46 8.01 -2.25
N ALA A 35 -9.76 8.34 -1.15
CA ALA A 35 -10.30 8.20 0.20
C ALA A 35 -11.53 9.09 0.43
N VAL A 36 -11.50 10.33 -0.09
CA VAL A 36 -12.63 11.27 0.03
C VAL A 36 -13.87 10.73 -0.68
N LEU A 37 -13.71 10.08 -1.83
CA LEU A 37 -14.82 9.46 -2.55
C LEU A 37 -15.48 8.35 -1.72
N VAL A 38 -14.68 7.50 -1.08
CA VAL A 38 -15.20 6.45 -0.18
C VAL A 38 -15.89 7.04 1.05
N ALA A 39 -15.28 8.05 1.68
CA ALA A 39 -15.90 8.76 2.80
C ALA A 39 -17.23 9.42 2.43
N ALA A 40 -17.39 9.85 1.18
CA ALA A 40 -18.64 10.38 0.62
C ALA A 40 -19.63 9.28 0.15
N GLY A 41 -19.34 8.00 0.41
CA GLY A 41 -20.21 6.87 0.06
C GLY A 41 -20.05 6.31 -1.37
N ASN A 42 -19.00 6.71 -2.11
CA ASN A 42 -18.78 6.31 -3.50
C ASN A 42 -17.93 5.03 -3.65
N GLY A 43 -18.35 3.95 -2.99
CA GLY A 43 -17.75 2.62 -3.16
C GLY A 43 -16.71 2.26 -2.11
N ILE A 44 -15.69 1.48 -2.51
CA ILE A 44 -14.63 0.96 -1.64
C ILE A 44 -13.25 1.22 -2.22
N LEU A 45 -12.23 1.21 -1.37
CA LEU A 45 -10.83 1.39 -1.75
C LEU A 45 -9.97 0.32 -1.09
N LEU A 46 -9.18 -0.39 -1.89
CA LEU A 46 -8.08 -1.21 -1.38
C LEU A 46 -6.94 -0.29 -0.95
N THR A 47 -6.53 -0.40 0.31
CA THR A 47 -5.46 0.42 0.91
C THR A 47 -4.40 -0.47 1.54
N PRO A 48 -3.13 -0.03 1.57
CA PRO A 48 -2.16 -0.65 2.46
C PRO A 48 -2.63 -0.54 3.91
N ALA A 49 -2.34 -1.56 4.72
CA ALA A 49 -2.74 -1.60 6.14
C ALA A 49 -2.26 -0.37 6.95
N THR A 50 -1.24 0.33 6.46
CA THR A 50 -0.75 1.58 7.07
C THR A 50 -1.79 2.69 7.11
N PHE A 51 -2.79 2.71 6.23
CA PHE A 51 -3.89 3.69 6.27
C PHE A 51 -4.75 3.52 7.53
N GLY A 52 -4.86 2.30 8.07
CA GLY A 52 -5.55 2.06 9.33
C GLY A 52 -4.87 2.70 10.55
N ARG A 53 -3.59 3.10 10.44
CA ARG A 53 -2.86 3.78 11.52
C ARG A 53 -3.29 5.23 11.71
N ASN A 54 -3.79 5.86 10.65
CA ASN A 54 -4.34 7.21 10.70
C ASN A 54 -5.63 7.24 9.85
N PRO A 55 -6.74 6.74 10.42
CA PRO A 55 -7.95 6.51 9.65
C PRO A 55 -8.57 7.82 9.18
N THR A 56 -9.02 7.83 7.93
CA THR A 56 -9.82 8.94 7.40
C THR A 56 -11.21 8.93 8.05
N PRO A 57 -11.69 10.06 8.62
CA PRO A 57 -13.03 10.14 9.19
C PRO A 57 -14.11 9.74 8.17
N GLY A 58 -15.13 9.02 8.64
CA GLY A 58 -16.22 8.53 7.78
C GLY A 58 -15.90 7.26 6.99
N MET A 59 -14.71 6.67 7.17
CA MET A 59 -14.36 5.38 6.57
C MET A 59 -14.26 4.28 7.62
N ARG A 60 -14.67 3.07 7.24
CA ARG A 60 -14.39 1.84 7.98
C ARG A 60 -13.30 1.07 7.26
N TYR A 61 -12.25 0.69 8.00
CA TYR A 61 -11.18 -0.16 7.50
C TYR A 61 -11.47 -1.60 7.88
N VAL A 62 -11.42 -2.50 6.90
CA VAL A 62 -11.66 -3.93 7.08
C VAL A 62 -10.39 -4.65 6.62
N PRO A 63 -9.70 -5.39 7.52
CA PRO A 63 -8.56 -6.21 7.14
C PRO A 63 -8.99 -7.28 6.12
N LEU A 64 -8.13 -7.54 5.14
CA LEU A 64 -8.24 -8.74 4.29
C LEU A 64 -7.57 -9.90 5.00
N GLU A 65 -8.15 -11.09 4.94
CA GLU A 65 -7.55 -12.27 5.59
C GLU A 65 -6.22 -12.66 4.90
N SER A 66 -5.37 -13.40 5.61
CA SER A 66 -4.04 -13.77 5.10
C SER A 66 -4.12 -14.54 3.77
N ALA A 67 -5.04 -15.50 3.66
CA ALA A 67 -5.28 -16.26 2.43
C ALA A 67 -5.77 -15.37 1.26
N GLU A 68 -6.51 -14.30 1.56
CA GLU A 68 -7.04 -13.36 0.56
C GLU A 68 -6.03 -12.27 0.16
N SER A 69 -4.97 -12.10 0.96
CA SER A 69 -3.93 -11.09 0.78
C SER A 69 -2.57 -11.67 0.35
N GLU A 70 -2.48 -12.99 0.16
CA GLU A 70 -1.36 -13.67 -0.50
C GLU A 70 -1.21 -13.14 -1.93
N GLY A 71 -0.30 -12.17 -2.11
CA GLY A 71 -0.06 -11.46 -3.38
C GLY A 71 -0.40 -9.96 -3.36
N LEU A 72 -1.08 -9.47 -2.33
CA LEU A 72 -1.42 -8.04 -2.13
C LEU A 72 -0.46 -7.34 -1.15
N GLN A 73 0.79 -7.80 -1.07
CA GLN A 73 1.79 -7.21 -0.20
C GLN A 73 2.37 -5.93 -0.81
N ALA A 74 2.18 -4.80 -0.12
CA ALA A 74 2.78 -3.54 -0.53
C ALA A 74 4.26 -3.50 -0.11
N GLU A 75 5.15 -3.71 -1.08
CA GLU A 75 6.59 -3.60 -0.85
C GLU A 75 7.05 -2.14 -0.96
N VAL A 76 7.92 -1.73 -0.05
CA VAL A 76 8.57 -0.42 -0.06
C VAL A 76 10.06 -0.63 -0.27
N TRP A 77 10.58 -0.03 -1.33
CA TRP A 77 11.98 -0.10 -1.71
C TRP A 77 12.65 1.26 -1.54
N ALA A 78 13.89 1.27 -1.06
CA ALA A 78 14.74 2.44 -1.09
C ALA A 78 15.74 2.29 -2.24
N ALA A 79 15.86 3.32 -3.08
CA ALA A 79 16.79 3.34 -4.20
C ALA A 79 17.64 4.62 -4.14
N TRP A 80 18.89 4.51 -4.57
CA TRP A 80 19.85 5.62 -4.61
C TRP A 80 20.77 5.47 -5.83
N PRO A 81 21.36 6.57 -6.32
CA PRO A 81 22.40 6.50 -7.35
C PRO A 81 23.55 5.60 -6.91
N ARG A 82 24.10 4.81 -7.84
CA ARG A 82 25.18 3.88 -7.52
C ARG A 82 26.41 4.58 -6.93
N VAL A 83 26.66 5.83 -7.32
CA VAL A 83 27.77 6.65 -6.80
C VAL A 83 27.61 7.00 -5.33
N ASP A 84 26.38 7.12 -4.84
CA ASP A 84 26.07 7.47 -3.45
C ASP A 84 25.89 6.23 -2.57
N ALA A 85 25.99 5.03 -3.15
CA ALA A 85 25.71 3.78 -2.46
C ALA A 85 26.62 3.51 -1.25
N HIS A 86 27.79 4.15 -1.18
CA HIS A 86 28.70 4.05 -0.04
C HIS A 86 28.93 5.40 0.64
N SER A 87 28.08 6.39 0.37
CA SER A 87 28.15 7.67 1.08
C SER A 87 27.77 7.50 2.54
N ALA A 88 28.37 8.31 3.41
CA ALA A 88 28.02 8.33 4.84
C ALA A 88 26.51 8.58 5.05
N ALA A 89 25.92 9.48 4.25
CA ALA A 89 24.49 9.76 4.30
C ALA A 89 23.63 8.53 3.97
N ALA A 90 23.98 7.77 2.92
CA ALA A 90 23.27 6.54 2.57
C ALA A 90 23.39 5.48 3.67
N GLU A 91 24.57 5.31 4.26
CA GLU A 91 24.75 4.35 5.36
C GLU A 91 23.99 4.76 6.62
N THR A 92 24.01 6.05 6.98
CA THR A 92 23.20 6.59 8.09
C THR A 92 21.70 6.35 7.83
N LEU A 93 21.20 6.70 6.64
CA LEU A 93 19.79 6.51 6.31
C LEU A 93 19.39 5.02 6.38
N ARG A 94 20.21 4.11 5.83
CA ARG A 94 19.95 2.66 5.93
C ARG A 94 19.91 2.18 7.37
N THR A 95 20.78 2.71 8.21
CA THR A 95 20.83 2.36 9.64
C THR A 95 19.54 2.79 10.35
N ILE A 96 19.10 4.03 10.12
CA ILE A 96 17.85 4.56 10.66
C ILE A 96 16.63 3.76 10.15
N VAL A 97 16.55 3.50 8.85
CA VAL A 97 15.41 2.77 8.28
C VAL A 97 15.36 1.34 8.85
N ARG A 98 16.51 0.66 8.97
CA ARG A 98 16.57 -0.69 9.56
C ARG A 98 16.16 -0.71 11.03
N SER A 99 16.59 0.28 11.83
CA SER A 99 16.18 0.35 13.24
C SER A 99 14.68 0.55 13.37
N LEU A 100 14.10 1.45 12.59
CA LEU A 100 12.65 1.71 12.57
C LEU A 100 11.82 0.52 12.04
N ALA A 101 12.40 -0.31 11.17
CA ALA A 101 11.75 -1.53 10.69
C ALA A 101 11.75 -2.64 11.76
N SER A 102 12.84 -2.78 12.54
CA SER A 102 12.95 -3.82 13.58
C SER A 102 12.02 -3.64 14.79
N THR A 103 11.58 -2.41 15.08
CA THR A 103 10.71 -2.12 16.23
C THR A 103 9.24 -2.50 16.00
N ARG A 104 8.84 -2.90 14.79
CA ARG A 104 7.43 -2.96 14.37
C ARG A 104 6.80 -4.36 14.29
N GLY A 105 7.48 -5.40 14.77
CA GLY A 105 6.97 -6.78 14.78
C GLY A 105 6.03 -7.15 15.92
N GLN A 106 5.73 -6.25 16.85
CA GLN A 106 5.01 -6.57 18.08
C GLN A 106 3.63 -5.87 18.13
N GLU A 107 2.60 -6.72 18.06
CA GLU A 107 1.23 -6.58 18.56
C GLU A 107 0.24 -5.65 17.82
N TYR A 108 -0.79 -6.28 17.25
CA TYR A 108 -2.14 -5.74 17.07
C TYR A 108 -3.15 -6.86 17.36
N PRO A 109 -4.21 -6.63 18.16
CA PRO A 109 -5.47 -7.34 18.02
C PRO A 109 -6.25 -6.87 16.79
#